data_AF-A0A1E3X226-F1
#
_entry.id   AF-A0A1E3X226-F1
#
_cell.length_a   1.000
_cell.length_b   1.000
_cell.length_c   1.000
_cell.angle_alpha   90.00
_cell.angle_beta   90.00
_cell.angle_gamma   90.00
#
_symmetry.space_group_name_H-M   'P 1'
#
loop_
_entity.id
_entity.type
_entity.pdbx_description
1 polymer ?
#
loop_
_entity_poly.entity_id
_entity_poly.type
_entity_poly.pdbx_seq_one_letter_code
_entity_poly.pdbx_strand_id
1 'polypeptide(L)'
;MINISRLLKVRETARDVEKHHNKRADEVPKHLVRYANVKAPMVIWNITRKCNFSCDICHLGSALEADSDELTTQEALEFIDQMASMNVPMVSVYGGEPLTRDDFFTLADHAHNKGLRIILSSNAALITKETAGEIAESGISYVGIDLDGLAQIGGDMDVIAGLEKALPAMERLRDAMVGCGVRITIGSFNLSQMPSIIKAIENTGLKRFAICQHLEGKDWK
;
A
#
# COMPACT_ATOMS: atom_id res chain seq x y z
N MET A 1 11.40 1.79 -7.12
CA MET A 1 10.15 2.49 -7.51
C MET A 1 10.54 3.76 -8.28
N ILE A 2 10.34 3.80 -9.60
CA ILE A 2 10.65 4.99 -10.41
C ILE A 2 9.40 5.89 -10.42
N ASN A 3 9.52 7.10 -9.88
CA ASN A 3 8.39 8.04 -9.79
C ASN A 3 8.28 8.88 -11.08
N ILE A 4 7.66 8.30 -12.11
CA ILE A 4 7.58 8.87 -13.47
C ILE A 4 6.89 10.24 -13.50
N SER A 5 5.90 10.48 -12.64
CA SER A 5 5.19 11.75 -12.56
C SER A 5 6.06 12.96 -12.15
N ARG A 6 7.21 12.73 -11.50
CA ARG A 6 8.16 13.80 -11.11
C ARG A 6 9.13 14.21 -12.22
N LEU A 7 9.43 13.34 -13.18
CA LEU A 7 10.32 13.66 -14.31
C LEU A 7 9.74 14.75 -15.21
N LEU A 8 8.43 14.96 -15.18
CA LEU A 8 7.72 15.86 -16.09
C LEU A 8 7.42 17.25 -15.50
N LYS A 9 7.62 17.48 -14.18
CA LYS A 9 7.21 18.73 -13.49
C LYS A 9 8.09 19.08 -12.27
N VAL A 10 9.38 19.34 -12.45
CA VAL A 10 10.24 19.79 -11.34
C VAL A 10 9.94 21.27 -11.01
N ARG A 11 9.56 21.57 -9.76
CA ARG A 11 9.29 22.92 -9.22
C ARG A 11 10.17 23.27 -8.00
N GLU A 12 11.30 22.58 -7.82
CA GLU A 12 12.12 22.69 -6.60
C GLU A 12 13.44 23.44 -6.92
N THR A 13 13.81 24.44 -6.11
CA THR A 13 14.99 25.29 -6.34
C THR A 13 16.17 24.91 -5.44
N ALA A 14 17.40 25.29 -5.80
CA ALA A 14 18.58 25.09 -4.94
C ALA A 14 18.42 25.72 -3.54
N ARG A 15 17.66 26.82 -3.45
CA ARG A 15 17.34 27.50 -2.18
C ARG A 15 16.42 26.68 -1.29
N ASP A 16 15.51 25.92 -1.88
CA ASP A 16 14.64 24.99 -1.13
C ASP A 16 15.47 23.85 -0.52
N VAL A 17 16.49 23.38 -1.25
CA VAL A 17 17.43 22.36 -0.74
C VAL A 17 18.20 22.91 0.47
N GLU A 18 18.83 24.08 0.36
CA GLU A 18 19.55 24.71 1.47
C GLU A 18 18.66 25.01 2.69
N LYS A 19 17.40 25.43 2.48
CA LYS A 19 16.50 25.75 3.60
C LYS A 19 16.13 24.52 4.44
N HIS A 20 16.11 23.35 3.80
CA HIS A 20 15.61 22.12 4.41
C HIS A 20 16.71 21.08 4.70
N HIS A 21 17.95 21.31 4.25
CA HIS A 21 19.03 20.32 4.36
C HIS A 21 19.42 19.93 5.79
N ASN A 22 19.20 20.80 6.79
CA ASN A 22 19.52 20.51 8.20
C ASN A 22 18.28 20.19 9.05
N LYS A 23 17.10 20.09 8.43
CA LYS A 23 15.87 19.80 9.15
C LYS A 23 15.61 18.29 9.19
N ARG A 24 14.84 17.86 10.19
CA ARG A 24 14.34 16.49 10.21
C ARG A 24 13.25 16.28 9.17
N ALA A 25 13.08 15.04 8.71
CA ALA A 25 12.10 14.71 7.68
C ALA A 25 10.65 15.14 8.00
N ASP A 26 10.27 15.14 9.28
CA ASP A 26 8.97 15.55 9.80
C ASP A 26 8.76 17.08 9.81
N GLU A 27 9.84 17.87 9.76
CA GLU A 27 9.80 19.35 9.76
C GLU A 27 9.87 19.95 8.34
N VAL A 28 9.91 19.11 7.31
CA VAL A 28 10.11 19.50 5.92
C VAL A 28 8.80 19.30 5.13
N PRO A 29 8.39 20.27 4.28
CA PRO A 29 7.26 20.10 3.38
C PRO A 29 7.38 18.80 2.58
N LYS A 30 6.29 18.02 2.48
CA LYS A 30 6.28 16.65 1.94
C LYS A 30 7.02 16.46 0.60
N HIS A 31 7.00 17.46 -0.28
CA HIS A 31 7.68 17.38 -1.57
C HIS A 31 9.21 17.58 -1.47
N LEU A 32 9.72 18.17 -0.39
CA LEU A 32 11.14 18.48 -0.17
C LEU A 32 11.84 17.50 0.80
N VAL A 33 11.13 16.52 1.36
CA VAL A 33 11.65 15.58 2.39
C VAL A 33 12.94 14.87 1.97
N ARG A 34 13.14 14.62 0.67
CA ARG A 34 14.40 14.04 0.13
C ARG A 34 15.66 14.85 0.42
N TYR A 35 15.50 16.13 0.77
CA TYR A 35 16.60 17.02 1.09
C TYR A 35 16.90 17.07 2.59
N ALA A 36 16.07 16.50 3.47
CA ALA A 36 16.32 16.47 4.91
C ALA A 36 17.60 15.70 5.28
N ASN A 37 18.42 16.22 6.20
CA ASN A 37 19.64 15.53 6.67
C ASN A 37 19.32 14.27 7.46
N VAL A 38 18.28 14.34 8.28
CA VAL A 38 17.91 13.26 9.18
C VAL A 38 16.94 12.34 8.45
N LYS A 39 17.48 11.20 8.01
CA LYS A 39 16.71 10.13 7.36
C LYS A 39 15.99 9.32 8.43
N ALA A 40 14.66 9.24 8.33
CA ALA A 40 13.89 8.31 9.12
C ALA A 40 13.60 7.04 8.30
N PRO A 41 13.60 5.85 8.92
CA PRO A 41 13.31 4.61 8.20
C PRO A 41 11.84 4.58 7.76
N MET A 42 11.60 3.92 6.62
CA MET A 42 10.27 3.51 6.21
C MET A 42 10.08 2.06 6.65
N VAL A 43 9.01 1.80 7.40
CA VAL A 43 8.72 0.46 7.91
C VAL A 43 7.65 -0.18 7.05
N ILE A 44 7.93 -1.40 6.58
CA ILE A 44 6.97 -2.26 5.91
C ILE A 44 6.72 -3.43 6.86
N TRP A 45 5.47 -3.61 7.28
CA TRP A 45 5.11 -4.62 8.27
C TRP A 45 4.07 -5.57 7.70
N ASN A 46 4.42 -6.84 7.60
CA ASN A 46 3.49 -7.92 7.30
C ASN A 46 2.75 -8.30 8.60
N ILE A 47 1.55 -7.78 8.78
CA ILE A 47 0.82 -7.88 10.05
C ILE A 47 0.22 -9.26 10.30
N THR A 48 -0.05 -10.01 9.24
CA THR A 48 -0.57 -11.37 9.27
C THR A 48 -0.19 -12.11 7.99
N ARG A 49 -0.09 -13.44 8.04
CA ARG A 49 0.01 -14.31 6.86
C ARG A 49 -1.35 -14.77 6.35
N LYS A 50 -2.41 -14.60 7.15
CA LYS A 50 -3.78 -14.94 6.79
C LYS A 50 -4.24 -14.10 5.59
N CYS A 51 -4.87 -14.74 4.62
CA CYS A 51 -5.43 -14.11 3.43
C CYS A 51 -6.67 -14.87 2.96
N ASN A 52 -7.64 -14.15 2.40
CA ASN A 52 -8.80 -14.72 1.73
C ASN A 52 -8.51 -15.16 0.26
N PHE A 53 -7.26 -15.06 -0.20
CA PHE A 53 -6.79 -15.54 -1.49
C PHE A 53 -5.48 -16.34 -1.35
N SER A 54 -5.24 -17.24 -2.30
CA SER A 54 -4.00 -18.03 -2.44
C SER A 54 -3.37 -17.76 -3.80
N CYS A 55 -2.66 -16.64 -3.95
CA CYS A 55 -2.16 -16.21 -5.25
C CYS A 55 -0.88 -16.93 -5.68
N ASP A 56 -0.78 -17.29 -6.96
CA ASP A 56 0.40 -18.00 -7.49
C ASP A 56 1.69 -17.16 -7.40
N ILE A 57 1.57 -15.83 -7.52
CA ILE A 57 2.68 -14.88 -7.43
C ILE A 57 2.87 -14.28 -6.02
N CYS A 58 2.27 -14.89 -4.99
CA CYS A 58 2.30 -14.36 -3.63
C CYS A 58 3.70 -14.41 -3.02
N HIS A 59 4.32 -13.24 -2.82
CA HIS A 59 5.64 -13.12 -2.20
C HIS A 59 5.72 -13.60 -0.73
N LEU A 60 4.58 -13.68 -0.04
CA LEU A 60 4.48 -14.09 1.36
C LEU A 60 4.16 -15.58 1.54
N GLY A 61 3.74 -16.27 0.48
CA GLY A 61 3.15 -17.60 0.61
C GLY A 61 2.01 -17.59 1.64
N SER A 62 1.06 -16.67 1.48
CA SER A 62 -0.06 -16.49 2.39
C SER A 62 -0.97 -17.71 2.44
N ALA A 63 -1.66 -17.89 3.56
CA ALA A 63 -2.52 -19.02 3.83
C ALA A 63 -3.92 -18.56 4.26
N LEU A 64 -4.90 -19.47 4.22
CA LEU A 64 -6.27 -19.18 4.69
C LEU A 64 -6.35 -18.98 6.21
N GLU A 65 -5.37 -19.53 6.94
CA GLU A 65 -5.25 -19.43 8.38
C GLU A 65 -4.06 -18.56 8.78
N ALA A 66 -4.15 -17.95 9.96
CA ALA A 66 -3.06 -17.20 10.56
C ALA A 66 -1.93 -18.15 10.99
N ASP A 67 -0.69 -17.64 10.97
CA ASP A 67 0.45 -18.37 11.51
C ASP A 67 0.43 -18.32 13.05
N SER A 68 0.89 -19.39 13.71
CA SER A 68 0.95 -19.43 15.18
C SER A 68 1.98 -18.47 15.76
N ASP A 69 2.97 -18.08 14.94
CA ASP A 69 4.08 -17.22 15.33
C ASP A 69 3.82 -15.73 14.98
N GLU A 70 2.58 -15.33 14.72
CA GLU A 70 2.20 -13.92 14.54
C GLU A 70 2.22 -13.14 15.86
N LEU A 71 2.51 -11.84 15.80
CA LEU A 71 2.44 -10.98 16.98
C LEU A 71 1.03 -11.00 17.56
N THR A 72 0.94 -11.18 18.87
CA THR A 72 -0.29 -10.94 19.62
C THR A 72 -0.68 -9.46 19.55
N THR A 73 -1.93 -9.13 19.89
CA THR A 73 -2.39 -7.73 19.94
C THR A 73 -1.49 -6.87 20.83
N GLN A 74 -1.05 -7.39 21.98
CA GLN A 74 -0.21 -6.66 22.91
C GLN A 74 1.18 -6.38 22.31
N GLU A 75 1.82 -7.40 21.73
CA GLU A 75 3.14 -7.23 21.08
C GLU A 75 3.06 -6.29 19.87
N ALA A 76 1.96 -6.33 19.12
CA ALA A 76 1.70 -5.42 18.01
C ALA A 76 1.56 -3.96 18.46
N LEU A 77 0.87 -3.70 19.58
CA LEU A 77 0.77 -2.37 20.18
C LEU A 77 2.13 -1.87 20.68
N GLU A 78 2.93 -2.75 21.30
CA GLU A 78 4.29 -2.43 21.74
C GLU A 78 5.22 -2.14 20.56
N PHE A 79 5.10 -2.91 19.47
CA PHE A 79 5.83 -2.66 18.23
C PHE A 79 5.49 -1.27 17.67
N ILE A 80 4.21 -0.89 17.63
CA ILE A 80 3.76 0.44 17.22
C ILE A 80 4.37 1.53 18.10
N ASP A 81 4.37 1.34 19.42
CA ASP A 81 4.95 2.29 20.38
C ASP A 81 6.47 2.45 20.16
N GLN A 82 7.18 1.37 19.87
CA GLN A 82 8.60 1.42 19.53
C GLN A 82 8.84 2.21 18.24
N MET A 83 8.04 1.97 17.19
CA MET A 83 8.16 2.71 15.92
C MET A 83 7.91 4.21 16.12
N ALA A 84 6.91 4.57 16.93
CA ALA A 84 6.64 5.96 17.28
C ALA A 84 7.80 6.59 18.06
N SER A 85 8.38 5.87 19.03
CA SER A 85 9.54 6.35 19.80
C SER A 85 10.78 6.62 18.93
N MET A 86 10.92 5.84 17.84
CA MET A 86 11.98 5.99 16.84
C MET A 86 11.69 7.11 15.83
N ASN A 87 10.59 7.86 15.98
CA ASN A 87 10.15 8.90 15.05
C ASN A 87 9.98 8.36 13.60
N VAL A 88 9.52 7.11 13.46
CA VAL A 88 9.14 6.57 12.16
C VAL A 88 8.00 7.43 11.59
N PRO A 89 8.12 8.00 10.38
CA PRO A 89 7.08 8.89 9.86
C PRO A 89 5.87 8.11 9.35
N MET A 90 6.06 6.83 8.99
CA MET A 90 5.07 6.04 8.29
C MET A 90 5.34 4.53 8.40
N VAL A 91 4.28 3.77 8.63
CA VAL A 91 4.26 2.31 8.55
C VAL A 91 3.34 1.90 7.40
N SER A 92 3.88 1.16 6.44
CA SER A 92 3.08 0.53 5.39
C SER A 92 2.73 -0.88 5.83
N VAL A 93 1.45 -1.12 6.06
CA VAL A 93 0.94 -2.41 6.52
C VAL A 93 0.61 -3.27 5.32
N TYR A 94 1.25 -4.42 5.28
CA TYR A 94 1.11 -5.52 4.32
C TYR A 94 0.72 -6.79 5.10
N GLY A 95 0.72 -7.92 4.43
CA GLY A 95 0.44 -9.24 5.00
C GLY A 95 -0.04 -10.17 3.90
N GLY A 96 -0.81 -11.18 4.29
CA GLY A 96 -1.76 -11.80 3.38
C GLY A 96 -2.85 -10.80 3.01
N GLU A 97 -3.84 -10.63 3.89
CA GLU A 97 -4.80 -9.54 3.83
C GLU A 97 -4.98 -8.94 5.23
N PRO A 98 -4.50 -7.70 5.48
CA PRO A 98 -4.60 -7.07 6.80
C PRO A 98 -6.04 -7.00 7.34
N LEU A 99 -7.03 -6.81 6.47
CA LEU A 99 -8.45 -6.76 6.85
C LEU A 99 -9.03 -8.10 7.33
N THR A 100 -8.26 -9.20 7.28
CA THR A 100 -8.65 -10.51 7.85
C THR A 100 -8.26 -10.67 9.32
N ARG A 101 -7.51 -9.71 9.87
CA ARG A 101 -7.03 -9.74 11.25
C ARG A 101 -7.99 -8.96 12.15
N ASP A 102 -8.51 -9.62 13.18
CA ASP A 102 -9.64 -9.12 13.99
C ASP A 102 -9.34 -7.81 14.74
N ASP A 103 -8.09 -7.59 15.16
CA ASP A 103 -7.66 -6.40 15.89
C ASP A 103 -7.09 -5.28 14.98
N PHE A 104 -7.17 -5.43 13.65
CA PHE A 104 -6.51 -4.53 12.70
C PHE A 104 -6.86 -3.05 12.91
N PHE A 105 -8.16 -2.72 13.07
CA PHE A 105 -8.58 -1.33 13.25
C PHE A 105 -8.15 -0.74 14.59
N THR A 106 -8.10 -1.56 15.64
CA THR A 106 -7.54 -1.16 16.94
C THR A 106 -6.06 -0.78 16.82
N LEU A 107 -5.29 -1.60 16.08
CA LEU A 107 -3.86 -1.33 15.83
C LEU A 107 -3.66 -0.09 14.95
N ALA A 108 -4.48 0.09 13.92
CA ALA A 108 -4.43 1.25 13.04
C ALA A 108 -4.75 2.55 13.79
N ASP A 109 -5.80 2.57 14.62
CA ASP A 109 -6.17 3.71 15.46
C ASP A 109 -5.07 4.05 16.49
N HIS A 110 -4.52 3.04 17.18
CA HIS A 110 -3.41 3.24 18.12
C HIS A 110 -2.20 3.87 17.43
N ALA A 111 -1.82 3.37 16.25
CA ALA A 111 -0.72 3.93 15.48
C ALA A 111 -0.99 5.38 15.03
N HIS A 112 -2.21 5.68 14.58
CA HIS A 112 -2.63 7.03 14.24
C HIS A 112 -2.49 7.99 15.44
N ASN A 113 -2.98 7.58 16.61
CA ASN A 113 -2.92 8.35 17.85
C ASN A 113 -1.48 8.57 18.35
N LYS A 114 -0.54 7.69 17.99
CA LYS A 114 0.90 7.85 18.23
C LYS A 114 1.61 8.73 17.19
N GLY A 115 0.89 9.28 16.23
CA GLY A 115 1.42 10.14 15.17
C GLY A 115 2.06 9.37 14.01
N LEU A 116 1.91 8.04 13.95
CA LEU A 116 2.37 7.25 12.82
C LEU A 116 1.37 7.35 11.68
N ARG A 117 1.88 7.61 10.48
CA ARG A 117 1.07 7.53 9.28
C ARG A 117 0.93 6.08 8.84
N ILE A 118 -0.29 5.58 8.74
CA ILE A 118 -0.55 4.24 8.20
C ILE A 118 -0.90 4.30 6.71
N ILE A 119 -0.28 3.40 5.93
CA ILE A 119 -0.69 3.06 4.56
C ILE A 119 -1.10 1.60 4.55
N LEU A 120 -2.32 1.31 4.09
CA LEU A 120 -2.85 -0.04 4.01
C LEU A 120 -2.60 -0.62 2.60
N SER A 121 -2.09 -1.85 2.57
CA SER A 121 -2.05 -2.72 1.40
C SER A 121 -3.21 -3.72 1.47
N SER A 122 -4.08 -3.78 0.47
CA SER A 122 -5.23 -4.70 0.48
C SER A 122 -5.56 -5.23 -0.93
N ASN A 123 -6.09 -6.44 -1.01
CA ASN A 123 -6.67 -7.05 -2.21
C ASN A 123 -8.08 -6.53 -2.54
N ALA A 124 -8.61 -5.61 -1.72
CA ALA A 124 -9.89 -4.91 -1.86
C ALA A 124 -11.16 -5.76 -1.76
N ALA A 125 -11.09 -7.09 -1.67
CA ALA A 125 -12.26 -7.96 -1.64
C ALA A 125 -13.13 -7.75 -0.38
N LEU A 126 -12.50 -7.36 0.73
CA LEU A 126 -13.18 -7.13 2.02
C LEU A 126 -13.62 -5.67 2.23
N ILE A 127 -13.40 -4.78 1.27
CA ILE A 127 -13.72 -3.36 1.41
C ILE A 127 -15.20 -3.14 1.08
N THR A 128 -16.06 -3.32 2.09
CA THR A 128 -17.47 -2.91 2.05
C THR A 128 -17.62 -1.42 2.36
N LYS A 129 -18.86 -0.91 2.37
CA LYS A 129 -19.11 0.48 2.76
C LYS A 129 -18.76 0.71 4.23
N GLU A 130 -19.05 -0.27 5.07
CA GLU A 130 -18.78 -0.28 6.50
C GLU A 130 -17.27 -0.31 6.74
N THR A 131 -16.55 -1.25 6.11
CA THR A 131 -15.08 -1.33 6.21
C THR A 131 -14.40 -0.07 5.67
N ALA A 132 -14.93 0.56 4.62
CA ALA A 132 -14.40 1.84 4.14
C ALA A 132 -14.57 2.97 5.17
N GLY A 133 -15.67 2.96 5.95
CA GLY A 133 -15.88 3.84 7.08
C GLY A 133 -14.87 3.60 8.20
N GLU A 134 -14.65 2.35 8.60
CA GLU A 134 -13.65 1.98 9.62
C GLU A 134 -12.22 2.37 9.19
N ILE A 135 -11.88 2.21 7.90
CA ILE A 135 -10.61 2.68 7.33
C ILE A 135 -10.46 4.19 7.49
N ALA A 136 -11.53 4.97 7.24
CA ALA A 136 -11.49 6.42 7.38
C ALA A 136 -11.35 6.85 8.85
N GLU A 137 -12.09 6.20 9.75
CA GLU A 137 -12.11 6.51 11.18
C GLU A 137 -10.79 6.15 11.88
N SER A 138 -10.14 5.06 11.48
CA SER A 138 -8.84 4.60 12.03
C SER A 138 -7.63 5.42 11.57
N GLY A 139 -7.84 6.52 10.84
CA GLY A 139 -6.77 7.43 10.45
C GLY A 139 -5.84 6.88 9.35
N ILE A 140 -6.27 5.85 8.61
CA ILE A 140 -5.52 5.31 7.47
C ILE A 140 -5.45 6.36 6.36
N SER A 141 -4.23 6.71 5.99
CA SER A 141 -3.99 7.86 5.11
C SER A 141 -4.11 7.55 3.62
N TYR A 142 -3.99 6.27 3.26
CA TYR A 142 -4.01 5.80 1.88
C TYR A 142 -4.18 4.28 1.82
N VAL A 143 -4.96 3.79 0.86
CA VAL A 143 -5.09 2.37 0.54
C VAL A 143 -4.49 2.08 -0.82
N GLY A 144 -3.42 1.28 -0.84
CA GLY A 144 -2.90 0.68 -2.06
C GLY A 144 -3.66 -0.60 -2.35
N ILE A 145 -4.28 -0.71 -3.52
CA ILE A 145 -5.04 -1.91 -3.91
C ILE A 145 -4.16 -2.80 -4.78
N ASP A 146 -3.83 -4.00 -4.32
CA ASP A 146 -3.13 -5.01 -5.13
C ASP A 146 -4.13 -5.81 -5.93
N LEU A 147 -3.98 -5.81 -7.27
CA LEU A 147 -4.94 -6.47 -8.16
C LEU A 147 -4.72 -7.98 -8.27
N ASP A 148 -3.58 -8.49 -7.80
CA ASP A 148 -3.13 -9.88 -8.02
C ASP A 148 -4.22 -10.91 -7.62
N GLY A 149 -4.83 -10.75 -6.45
CA GLY A 149 -5.89 -11.66 -5.96
C GLY A 149 -7.19 -11.58 -6.76
N LEU A 150 -7.60 -10.40 -7.21
CA LEU A 150 -8.82 -10.22 -8.02
C LEU A 150 -8.60 -10.62 -9.49
N ALA A 151 -7.36 -10.46 -9.98
CA ALA A 151 -6.96 -10.77 -11.34
C ALA A 151 -7.00 -12.27 -11.63
N GLN A 152 -6.67 -13.10 -10.64
CA GLN A 152 -6.70 -14.58 -10.77
C GLN A 152 -8.08 -15.21 -10.61
N ILE A 153 -9.12 -14.45 -10.23
CA ILE A 153 -10.49 -14.97 -10.11
C ILE A 153 -10.96 -15.35 -11.53
N GLY A 154 -10.86 -16.62 -11.86
CA GLY A 154 -11.11 -17.16 -13.20
C GLY A 154 -10.04 -18.15 -13.69
N GLY A 155 -8.93 -18.30 -12.98
CA GLY A 155 -7.87 -19.28 -13.27
C GLY A 155 -6.66 -18.73 -14.02
N ASP A 156 -6.79 -17.59 -14.69
CA ASP A 156 -5.71 -16.87 -15.37
C ASP A 156 -5.48 -15.50 -14.73
N MET A 157 -4.26 -14.95 -14.84
CA MET A 157 -3.95 -13.62 -14.32
C MET A 157 -4.41 -12.50 -15.27
N ASP A 158 -5.65 -12.06 -15.12
CA ASP A 158 -6.23 -10.95 -15.88
C ASP A 158 -6.29 -9.66 -15.04
N VAL A 159 -5.29 -8.79 -15.23
CA VAL A 159 -5.19 -7.52 -14.50
C VAL A 159 -6.35 -6.58 -14.82
N ILE A 160 -6.89 -6.60 -16.04
CA ILE A 160 -7.99 -5.72 -16.44
C ILE A 160 -9.28 -6.15 -15.72
N ALA A 161 -9.58 -7.45 -15.73
CA ALA A 161 -10.69 -7.99 -14.97
C ALA A 161 -10.52 -7.76 -13.45
N GLY A 162 -9.29 -7.88 -12.93
CA GLY A 162 -8.95 -7.56 -11.55
C GLY A 162 -9.24 -6.09 -11.22
N LEU A 163 -8.86 -5.17 -12.10
CA LEU A 163 -9.14 -3.75 -11.97
C LEU A 163 -10.65 -3.47 -11.94
N GLU A 164 -11.42 -4.04 -12.86
CA GLU A 164 -12.88 -3.89 -12.91
C GLU A 164 -13.55 -4.37 -11.61
N LYS A 165 -13.10 -5.51 -11.07
CA LYS A 165 -13.58 -6.05 -9.79
C LYS A 165 -13.20 -5.17 -8.59
N ALA A 166 -12.11 -4.40 -8.67
CA ALA A 166 -11.67 -3.49 -7.62
C ALA A 166 -12.42 -2.14 -7.62
N LEU A 167 -13.04 -1.74 -8.74
CA LEU A 167 -13.69 -0.43 -8.87
C LEU A 167 -14.75 -0.14 -7.79
N PRO A 168 -15.64 -1.08 -7.41
CA PRO A 168 -16.62 -0.82 -6.35
C PRO A 168 -15.98 -0.54 -5.00
N ALA A 169 -14.89 -1.23 -4.64
CA ALA A 169 -14.14 -0.97 -3.41
C ALA A 169 -13.48 0.42 -3.45
N MET A 170 -12.91 0.80 -4.59
CA MET A 170 -12.32 2.13 -4.80
C MET A 170 -13.34 3.25 -4.67
N GLU A 171 -14.55 3.05 -5.19
CA GLU A 171 -15.66 3.98 -5.05
C GLU A 171 -16.05 4.16 -3.59
N ARG A 172 -16.21 3.07 -2.82
CA ARG A 172 -16.50 3.11 -1.38
C ARG A 172 -15.44 3.89 -0.60
N LEU A 173 -14.15 3.66 -0.89
CA LEU A 173 -13.06 4.42 -0.29
C LEU A 173 -13.11 5.90 -0.64
N ARG A 174 -13.40 6.23 -1.90
CA ARG A 174 -13.53 7.63 -2.35
C ARG A 174 -14.69 8.33 -1.65
N ASP A 175 -15.82 7.66 -1.50
CA ASP A 175 -17.01 8.21 -0.82
C ASP A 175 -16.74 8.41 0.69
N ALA A 176 -15.91 7.55 1.28
CA ALA A 176 -15.37 7.71 2.64
C ALA A 176 -14.20 8.71 2.75
N MET A 177 -13.87 9.44 1.66
CA MET A 177 -12.78 10.41 1.60
C MET A 177 -11.37 9.82 1.83
N VAL A 178 -11.21 8.52 1.63
CA VAL A 178 -9.93 7.81 1.73
C VAL A 178 -9.25 7.78 0.36
N GLY A 179 -8.02 8.27 0.29
CA GLY A 179 -7.23 8.21 -0.93
C GLY A 179 -6.84 6.77 -1.27
N CYS A 180 -7.04 6.35 -2.52
CA CYS A 180 -6.65 5.03 -2.99
C CYS A 180 -5.95 5.06 -4.35
N GLY A 181 -5.33 3.94 -4.71
CA GLY A 181 -4.75 3.70 -6.03
C GLY A 181 -4.24 2.29 -6.16
N VAL A 182 -4.04 1.84 -7.40
CA VAL A 182 -3.77 0.43 -7.69
C VAL A 182 -2.28 0.12 -7.78
N ARG A 183 -1.93 -1.10 -7.42
CA ARG A 183 -0.63 -1.73 -7.58
C ARG A 183 -0.79 -2.96 -8.45
N ILE A 184 0.10 -3.06 -9.43
CA ILE A 184 0.04 -4.09 -10.46
C ILE A 184 1.37 -4.80 -10.49
N THR A 185 1.34 -6.11 -10.30
CA THR A 185 2.51 -6.96 -10.50
C THR A 185 2.65 -7.31 -11.98
N ILE A 186 3.84 -7.08 -12.53
CA ILE A 186 4.17 -7.33 -13.93
C ILE A 186 5.30 -8.35 -14.03
N GLY A 187 5.13 -9.32 -14.92
CA GLY A 187 6.12 -10.33 -15.29
C GLY A 187 5.97 -10.76 -16.75
N SER A 188 6.64 -11.83 -17.16
CA SER A 188 6.53 -12.41 -18.53
C SER A 188 5.07 -12.60 -18.95
N PHE A 189 4.24 -13.05 -18.02
CA PHE A 189 2.86 -13.48 -18.19
C PHE A 189 1.90 -12.35 -18.59
N ASN A 190 2.20 -11.08 -18.31
CA ASN A 190 1.33 -9.95 -18.63
C ASN A 190 2.05 -8.72 -19.20
N LEU A 191 3.37 -8.77 -19.39
CA LEU A 191 4.15 -7.64 -19.92
C LEU A 191 3.63 -7.15 -21.28
N SER A 192 3.26 -8.07 -22.17
CA SER A 192 2.71 -7.75 -23.49
C SER A 192 1.37 -7.00 -23.43
N GLN A 193 0.63 -7.13 -22.32
CA GLN A 193 -0.66 -6.49 -22.10
C GLN A 193 -0.52 -5.08 -21.48
N MET A 194 0.70 -4.65 -21.12
CA MET A 194 0.95 -3.38 -20.46
C MET A 194 0.26 -2.17 -21.11
N PRO A 195 0.28 -1.98 -22.45
CA PRO A 195 -0.41 -0.85 -23.07
C PRO A 195 -1.92 -0.84 -22.80
N SER A 196 -2.55 -2.02 -22.84
CA SER A 196 -3.98 -2.19 -22.55
C SER A 196 -4.28 -1.96 -21.08
N ILE A 197 -3.42 -2.46 -20.17
CA ILE A 197 -3.53 -2.26 -18.73
C ILE A 197 -3.45 -0.76 -18.39
N ILE A 198 -2.46 -0.04 -18.94
CA ILE A 198 -2.33 1.41 -18.72
C ILE A 198 -3.58 2.14 -19.21
N LYS A 199 -4.06 1.82 -20.41
CA LYS A 199 -5.28 2.44 -20.96
C LYS A 199 -6.51 2.15 -20.08
N ALA A 200 -6.63 0.94 -19.55
CA ALA A 200 -7.71 0.59 -18.63
C ALA A 200 -7.65 1.45 -17.36
N ILE A 201 -6.46 1.61 -16.76
CA ILE A 201 -6.26 2.47 -15.58
C ILE A 201 -6.59 3.93 -15.89
N GLU A 202 -6.15 4.47 -17.03
CA GLU A 202 -6.46 5.84 -17.44
C GLU A 202 -7.97 6.09 -17.50
N ASN A 203 -8.73 5.13 -18.03
CA ASN A 203 -10.19 5.22 -18.13
C ASN A 203 -10.88 5.25 -16.76
N THR A 204 -10.25 4.73 -15.69
CA THR A 204 -10.83 4.77 -14.34
C THR A 204 -10.77 6.17 -13.69
N GLY A 205 -9.95 7.08 -14.23
CA GLY A 205 -9.70 8.39 -13.62
C GLY A 205 -8.82 8.34 -12.36
N LEU A 206 -8.15 7.21 -12.10
CA LEU A 206 -7.20 7.07 -11.01
C LEU A 206 -6.08 8.10 -11.08
N LYS A 207 -5.80 8.76 -9.95
CA LYS A 207 -4.72 9.75 -9.84
C LYS A 207 -3.35 9.13 -9.63
N ARG A 208 -3.30 7.87 -9.16
CA ARG A 208 -2.08 7.15 -8.80
C ARG A 208 -2.25 5.66 -9.10
N PHE A 209 -1.23 5.11 -9.72
CA PHE A 209 -0.99 3.67 -9.80
C PHE A 209 0.50 3.42 -9.66
N ALA A 210 0.87 2.20 -9.30
CA ALA A 210 2.25 1.74 -9.25
C ALA A 210 2.39 0.39 -9.94
N ILE A 211 3.53 0.21 -10.60
CA ILE A 211 3.90 -1.05 -11.23
C ILE A 211 5.02 -1.67 -10.40
N CYS A 212 4.81 -2.92 -10.01
CA CYS A 212 5.74 -3.75 -9.28
C CYS A 212 6.25 -4.85 -10.22
N GLN A 213 7.56 -5.09 -10.22
CA GLN A 213 8.16 -6.16 -10.99
C GLN A 213 8.07 -7.46 -10.19
N HIS A 214 7.59 -8.54 -10.81
CA HIS A 214 7.74 -9.89 -10.28
C HIS A 214 9.21 -10.33 -10.36
N LEU A 215 9.76 -10.78 -9.23
CA LEU A 215 11.19 -11.03 -9.06
C LEU A 215 11.59 -12.51 -9.10
N GLU A 216 10.66 -13.45 -9.12
CA GLU A 216 10.99 -14.87 -9.21
C GLU A 216 11.09 -15.34 -10.67
N GLY A 217 12.25 -15.95 -11.00
CA GLY A 217 12.46 -16.80 -12.17
C GLY A 217 12.52 -16.10 -13.54
N LYS A 218 13.65 -16.27 -14.26
CA LYS A 218 13.90 -16.36 -15.74
C LYS A 218 12.97 -15.70 -16.79
N ASP A 219 12.08 -14.81 -16.43
CA ASP A 219 10.91 -14.41 -17.21
C ASP A 219 11.07 -13.10 -17.97
N TRP A 220 12.25 -12.49 -17.85
CA TRP A 220 12.57 -11.23 -18.51
C TRP A 220 13.36 -11.43 -19.81
N LYS A 221 13.22 -12.59 -20.47
CA LYS A 221 13.84 -12.85 -21.78
C LYS A 221 13.09 -12.19 -22.93
#